data_AF-A0A9E5R0V0-F1
#
_entry.id   AF-A0A9E5R0V0-F1
#
_cell.length_a   1.000
_cell.length_b   1.000
_cell.length_c   1.000
_cell.angle_alpha   90.00
_cell.angle_beta   90.00
_cell.angle_gamma   90.00
#
_symmetry.space_group_name_H-M   'P 1'
#
loop_
_entity.id
_entity.type
_entity.pdbx_description
1 polymer ?
#
loop_
_entity_poly.entity_id
_entity_poly.type
_entity_poly.pdbx_seq_one_letter_code
_entity_poly.pdbx_strand_id
1 'polypeptide(L)'
;MEALRYPLGRFAPPATIQADDLKLATAQIAEFPHHLQVLLQSITAPDWQKTYRPGGWTLLQVVHHCADSHSQAFARFKLALTEDQPTIKPYAEAHWAEGPDYEAAGQDSVLILRGLHARWADFCSKCRLLTGKEPTFTRKCKDL
;
A
#
# COMPACT_ATOMS: atom_id res chain seq x y z
N MET A 1 -0.93 12.74 -22.42
CA MET A 1 -0.62 11.46 -21.72
C MET A 1 -0.37 11.64 -20.22
N GLU A 2 0.36 12.66 -19.77
CA GLU A 2 0.65 12.85 -18.33
C GLU A 2 -0.60 13.01 -17.46
N ALA A 3 -1.54 13.89 -17.86
CA ALA A 3 -2.79 14.10 -17.12
C ALA A 3 -3.63 12.82 -16.97
N LEU A 4 -3.55 11.89 -17.93
CA LEU A 4 -4.20 10.59 -17.81
C LEU A 4 -3.45 9.69 -16.82
N ARG A 5 -2.11 9.71 -16.80
CA ARG A 5 -1.29 8.91 -15.87
C ARG A 5 -1.41 9.37 -14.42
N TYR A 6 -1.57 10.67 -14.20
CA TYR A 6 -1.65 11.30 -12.89
C TYR A 6 -2.92 12.16 -12.82
N PRO A 7 -4.11 11.53 -12.79
CA PRO A 7 -5.38 12.25 -12.85
C PRO A 7 -5.60 13.16 -11.63
N LEU A 8 -4.91 12.88 -10.52
CA LEU A 8 -4.92 13.67 -9.29
C LEU A 8 -3.60 14.44 -9.08
N GLY A 9 -2.76 14.55 -10.11
CA GLY A 9 -1.41 15.08 -10.01
C GLY A 9 -0.41 14.08 -9.42
N ARG A 10 0.85 14.51 -9.33
CA ARG A 10 1.93 13.73 -8.70
C ARG A 10 1.91 13.95 -7.20
N PHE A 11 2.31 12.94 -6.44
CA PHE A 11 2.52 13.10 -5.01
C PHE A 11 3.58 14.15 -4.74
N ALA A 12 3.22 15.15 -3.93
CA ALA A 12 4.13 16.16 -3.42
C ALA A 12 4.32 15.91 -1.91
N PRO A 13 5.51 15.48 -1.46
CA PRO A 13 5.73 15.24 -0.04
C PRO A 13 5.64 16.55 0.74
N PRO A 14 4.97 16.57 1.91
CA PRO A 14 4.94 17.76 2.75
C PRO A 14 6.35 18.07 3.27
N ALA A 15 6.69 19.36 3.34
CA ALA A 15 8.00 19.82 3.83
C ALA A 15 8.23 19.47 5.31
N THR A 16 7.15 19.44 6.08
CA THR A 16 7.16 19.07 7.50
C THR A 16 5.99 18.11 7.76
N ILE A 17 6.25 17.03 8.50
CA ILE A 17 5.24 16.06 8.91
C ILE A 17 4.98 16.25 10.39
N GLN A 18 3.73 16.54 10.75
CA GLN A 18 3.26 16.69 12.13
C GLN A 18 2.59 15.40 12.64
N ALA A 19 2.39 15.32 13.96
CA ALA A 19 1.72 14.17 14.56
C ALA A 19 0.30 13.94 14.02
N ASP A 20 -0.42 15.02 13.68
CA ASP A 20 -1.76 14.90 13.11
C ASP A 20 -1.75 14.42 11.65
N ASP A 21 -0.72 14.73 10.88
CA ASP A 21 -0.53 14.16 9.53
C ASP A 21 -0.33 12.65 9.61
N LEU A 22 0.44 12.18 10.60
CA LEU A 22 0.67 10.75 10.84
C LEU A 22 -0.61 10.04 11.29
N LYS A 23 -1.42 10.67 12.14
CA LYS A 23 -2.74 10.14 12.52
C LYS A 23 -3.66 10.03 11.31
N LEU A 24 -3.72 11.08 10.48
CA LEU A 24 -4.54 11.11 9.28
C LEU A 24 -4.10 10.03 8.29
N ALA A 25 -2.79 9.93 8.01
CA ALA A 25 -2.25 8.90 7.12
C ALA A 25 -2.53 7.48 7.66
N THR A 26 -2.41 7.26 8.97
CA THR A 26 -2.74 5.96 9.59
C THR A 26 -4.21 5.62 9.42
N ALA A 27 -5.12 6.59 9.58
CA ALA A 27 -6.55 6.40 9.34
C ALA A 27 -6.84 6.10 7.87
N GLN A 28 -6.18 6.79 6.93
CA GLN A 28 -6.31 6.52 5.49
C GLN A 28 -5.83 5.11 5.12
N ILE A 29 -4.72 4.64 5.72
CA ILE A 29 -4.27 3.25 5.56
C ILE A 29 -5.35 2.30 6.09
N ALA A 30 -5.94 2.56 7.26
CA ALA A 30 -6.97 1.69 7.83
C ALA A 30 -8.24 1.60 6.96
N GLU A 31 -8.70 2.72 6.39
CA GLU A 31 -9.95 2.80 5.63
C GLU A 31 -9.85 2.34 4.16
N PHE A 32 -8.64 2.31 3.59
CA PHE A 32 -8.44 1.98 2.18
C PHE A 32 -9.15 0.70 1.71
N PRO A 33 -9.04 -0.47 2.39
CA PRO A 33 -9.70 -1.68 1.94
C PRO A 33 -11.22 -1.59 1.98
N HIS A 34 -11.80 -0.82 2.91
CA HIS A 34 -13.24 -0.62 2.99
C HIS A 34 -13.74 0.18 1.79
N HIS A 35 -13.10 1.31 1.48
CA HIS A 35 -13.44 2.11 0.30
C HIS A 35 -13.30 1.31 -0.99
N LEU A 36 -12.20 0.55 -1.14
CA LEU A 36 -12.01 -0.31 -2.30
C LEU A 36 -13.11 -1.36 -2.40
N GLN A 37 -13.47 -2.02 -1.29
CA GLN A 37 -14.55 -3.01 -1.28
C GLN A 37 -15.88 -2.41 -1.73
N VAL A 38 -16.24 -1.23 -1.21
CA VAL A 38 -17.49 -0.53 -1.59
C VAL A 38 -17.50 -0.18 -3.08
N LEU A 39 -16.39 0.34 -3.61
CA LEU A 39 -16.26 0.66 -5.04
C LEU A 39 -16.43 -0.57 -5.94
N LEU A 40 -15.98 -1.74 -5.48
CA LEU A 40 -16.04 -2.99 -6.25
C LEU A 40 -17.39 -3.71 -6.16
N GLN A 41 -18.32 -3.30 -5.29
CA GLN A 41 -19.62 -3.96 -5.12
C GLN A 41 -20.50 -3.87 -6.38
N SER A 42 -20.38 -2.81 -7.17
CA SER A 42 -21.18 -2.56 -8.37
C SER A 42 -20.51 -2.98 -9.68
N ILE A 43 -19.30 -3.56 -9.60
CA ILE A 43 -18.50 -3.94 -10.77
C ILE A 43 -18.99 -5.25 -11.36
N THR A 44 -19.19 -5.27 -12.68
CA THR A 44 -19.60 -6.46 -13.46
C THR A 44 -18.41 -7.16 -14.09
N ALA A 45 -18.59 -8.39 -14.60
CA ALA A 45 -17.51 -9.15 -15.26
C ALA A 45 -16.80 -8.36 -16.39
N PRO A 46 -17.51 -7.64 -17.29
CA PRO A 46 -16.85 -6.81 -18.30
C PRO A 46 -16.08 -5.60 -17.74
N ASP A 47 -16.48 -5.06 -16.59
CA ASP A 47 -15.82 -3.90 -15.98
C ASP A 47 -14.40 -4.20 -15.54
N TRP A 48 -14.14 -5.44 -15.09
CA TRP A 48 -12.81 -5.90 -14.69
C TRP A 48 -11.76 -5.80 -15.81
N GLN A 49 -12.20 -5.87 -17.06
CA GLN A 49 -11.34 -5.78 -18.25
C GLN A 49 -11.18 -4.35 -18.77
N LYS A 50 -11.89 -3.37 -18.20
CA LYS A 50 -11.77 -1.97 -18.62
C LYS A 50 -10.42 -1.40 -18.19
N THR A 51 -9.86 -0.58 -19.05
CA THR A 51 -8.65 0.21 -18.78
C THR A 51 -9.05 1.68 -18.65
N TYR A 52 -8.45 2.41 -17.71
CA TYR A 52 -8.76 3.83 -17.53
C TYR A 52 -8.02 4.74 -18.53
N ARG A 53 -6.97 4.22 -19.19
CA ARG A 53 -6.18 4.93 -20.20
C ARG A 53 -5.68 3.97 -21.30
N PRO A 54 -5.37 4.46 -22.51
CA PRO A 54 -4.77 3.65 -23.57
C PRO A 54 -3.45 3.00 -23.11
N GLY A 55 -3.32 1.68 -23.33
CA GLY A 55 -2.14 0.90 -22.91
C GLY A 55 -1.96 0.81 -21.39
N GLY A 56 -2.99 1.16 -20.60
CA GLY A 56 -2.98 1.00 -19.15
C GLY A 56 -3.39 -0.41 -18.72
N TRP A 57 -3.18 -0.68 -17.43
CA TRP A 57 -3.68 -1.89 -16.80
C TRP A 57 -5.21 -1.93 -16.76
N THR A 58 -5.74 -3.15 -16.78
CA THR A 58 -7.15 -3.40 -16.51
C THR A 58 -7.48 -3.10 -15.04
N LEU A 59 -8.76 -2.92 -14.72
CA LEU A 59 -9.20 -2.76 -13.34
C LEU A 59 -8.72 -3.94 -12.46
N LEU A 60 -8.80 -5.17 -12.99
CA LEU A 60 -8.35 -6.37 -12.28
C LEU A 60 -6.86 -6.29 -11.92
N GLN A 61 -6.01 -5.96 -12.90
CA GLN A 61 -4.58 -5.79 -12.68
C GLN A 61 -4.27 -4.67 -11.67
N VAL A 62 -5.02 -3.57 -11.69
CA VAL A 62 -4.84 -2.49 -10.71
C VAL A 62 -5.16 -2.97 -9.29
N VAL A 63 -6.23 -3.74 -9.10
CA VAL A 63 -6.61 -4.27 -7.78
C VAL A 63 -5.58 -5.27 -7.25
N HIS A 64 -5.10 -6.18 -8.09
CA HIS A 64 -4.02 -7.11 -7.73
C HIS A 64 -2.73 -6.36 -7.39
N HIS A 65 -2.35 -5.38 -8.22
CA HIS A 65 -1.19 -4.55 -7.97
C HIS A 65 -1.27 -3.78 -6.65
N CYS A 66 -2.45 -3.30 -6.24
CA CYS A 66 -2.60 -2.69 -4.92
C CYS A 66 -2.21 -3.65 -3.80
N ALA A 67 -2.62 -4.93 -3.87
CA ALA A 67 -2.24 -5.93 -2.87
C ALA A 67 -0.72 -6.15 -2.85
N ASP A 68 -0.07 -6.27 -4.02
CA ASP A 68 1.37 -6.46 -4.11
C ASP A 68 2.15 -5.25 -3.58
N SER A 69 1.81 -4.07 -4.09
CA SER A 69 2.49 -2.81 -3.76
C SER A 69 2.38 -2.49 -2.28
N HIS A 70 1.20 -2.70 -1.69
CA HIS A 70 0.98 -2.45 -0.27
C HIS A 70 1.68 -3.50 0.60
N SER A 71 1.75 -4.77 0.16
CA SER A 71 2.49 -5.81 0.88
C SER A 71 3.97 -5.48 0.93
N GLN A 72 4.53 -5.04 -0.20
CA GLN A 72 5.91 -4.59 -0.30
C GLN A 72 6.16 -3.35 0.56
N ALA A 73 5.24 -2.38 0.56
CA ALA A 73 5.34 -1.18 1.40
C ALA A 73 5.33 -1.53 2.90
N PHE A 74 4.43 -2.41 3.36
CA PHE A 74 4.41 -2.82 4.76
C PHE A 74 5.69 -3.56 5.18
N ALA A 75 6.25 -4.42 4.32
CA ALA A 75 7.54 -5.05 4.56
C ALA A 75 8.65 -4.00 4.72
N ARG A 76 8.69 -2.97 3.85
CA ARG A 76 9.66 -1.87 3.93
C ARG A 76 9.54 -1.07 5.22
N PHE A 77 8.32 -0.86 5.73
CA PHE A 77 8.09 -0.24 7.04
C PHE A 77 8.71 -1.05 8.17
N LYS A 78 8.66 -2.39 8.11
CA LYS A 78 9.31 -3.25 9.10
C LYS A 78 10.83 -3.13 9.01
N LEU A 79 11.40 -3.29 7.82
CA LEU A 79 12.84 -3.17 7.58
C LEU A 79 13.39 -1.84 8.10
N ALA A 80 12.75 -0.73 7.75
CA ALA A 80 13.18 0.61 8.15
C ALA A 80 13.22 0.82 9.67
N LEU A 81 12.45 0.06 10.45
CA LEU A 81 12.47 0.14 11.92
C LEU A 81 13.37 -0.90 12.59
N THR A 82 13.73 -1.97 11.90
CA THR A 82 14.47 -3.09 12.49
C THR A 82 15.93 -3.16 12.02
N GLU A 83 16.29 -2.46 10.95
CA GLU A 83 17.60 -2.50 10.34
C GLU A 83 18.22 -1.10 10.26
N ASP A 84 19.56 -1.04 10.28
CA ASP A 84 20.30 0.21 10.08
C ASP A 84 20.44 0.48 8.58
N GLN A 85 19.78 1.52 8.09
CA GLN A 85 19.80 1.96 6.68
C GLN A 85 19.58 0.81 5.67
N PRO A 86 18.43 0.11 5.70
CA PRO A 86 18.20 -1.03 4.84
C PRO A 86 18.19 -0.64 3.36
N THR A 87 18.83 -1.45 2.51
CA THR A 87 18.66 -1.34 1.06
C THR A 87 17.32 -1.94 0.66
N ILE A 88 16.42 -1.10 0.16
CA ILE A 88 15.09 -1.55 -0.25
C ILE A 88 15.14 -2.27 -1.60
N LYS A 89 14.63 -3.51 -1.63
CA LYS A 89 14.54 -4.30 -2.86
C LYS A 89 13.44 -3.73 -3.80
N PRO A 90 13.78 -3.32 -5.04
CA PRO A 90 12.79 -3.01 -6.06
C PRO A 90 12.17 -4.30 -6.61
N TYR A 91 11.05 -4.16 -7.32
CA TYR A 91 10.44 -5.27 -8.04
C TYR A 91 9.91 -4.76 -9.40
N ALA A 92 9.88 -5.64 -10.39
CA ALA A 92 9.41 -5.30 -11.73
C ALA A 92 7.87 -5.37 -11.77
N GLU A 93 7.23 -4.30 -11.30
CA GLU A 93 5.78 -4.21 -11.11
C GLU A 93 4.97 -4.61 -12.35
N ALA A 94 5.46 -4.22 -13.55
CA ALA A 94 4.86 -4.60 -14.82
C ALA A 94 4.93 -6.11 -15.09
N HIS A 95 6.07 -6.75 -14.82
CA HIS A 95 6.21 -8.20 -15.01
C HIS A 95 5.42 -8.99 -13.97
N TRP A 96 5.22 -8.46 -12.76
CA TRP A 96 4.34 -9.08 -11.77
C TRP A 96 2.89 -9.09 -12.26
N ALA A 97 2.44 -8.00 -12.90
CA ALA A 97 1.09 -7.91 -13.47
C ALA A 97 0.83 -8.80 -14.70
N GLU A 98 1.85 -9.50 -15.18
CA GLU A 98 1.79 -10.52 -16.24
C GLU A 98 1.84 -11.94 -15.66
N GLY A 99 1.91 -12.09 -14.33
CA GLY A 99 1.90 -13.38 -13.64
C GLY A 99 0.58 -14.13 -13.79
N PRO A 100 0.59 -15.47 -13.75
CA PRO A 100 -0.63 -16.28 -13.92
C PRO A 100 -1.65 -16.08 -12.77
N ASP A 101 -1.20 -15.61 -11.61
CA ASP A 101 -2.07 -15.29 -10.47
C ASP A 101 -2.94 -14.06 -10.69
N TYR A 102 -2.61 -13.19 -11.66
CA TYR A 102 -3.42 -12.03 -12.02
C TYR A 102 -4.71 -12.39 -12.78
N GLU A 103 -4.96 -13.68 -13.03
CA GLU A 103 -6.25 -14.22 -13.49
C GLU A 103 -7.23 -14.52 -12.34
N ALA A 104 -6.76 -14.44 -11.08
CA ALA A 104 -7.59 -14.69 -9.91
C ALA A 104 -8.73 -13.67 -9.77
N ALA A 105 -9.70 -13.97 -8.90
CA ALA A 105 -10.77 -13.03 -8.62
C ALA A 105 -10.22 -11.80 -7.88
N GLY A 106 -10.58 -10.59 -8.30
CA GLY A 106 -10.14 -9.35 -7.64
C GLY A 106 -10.50 -9.30 -6.14
N GLN A 107 -11.53 -10.03 -5.73
CA GLN A 107 -11.94 -10.20 -4.34
C GLN A 107 -10.83 -10.84 -3.47
N ASP A 108 -9.99 -11.70 -4.03
CA ASP A 108 -8.90 -12.34 -3.29
C ASP A 108 -7.87 -11.29 -2.84
N SER A 109 -7.54 -10.34 -3.72
CA SER A 109 -6.67 -9.21 -3.37
C SER A 109 -7.33 -8.26 -2.36
N VAL A 110 -8.65 -8.08 -2.41
CA VAL A 110 -9.36 -7.31 -1.38
C VAL A 110 -9.22 -7.98 -0.01
N LEU A 111 -9.30 -9.31 0.07
CA LEU A 111 -9.09 -10.05 1.32
C LEU A 111 -7.66 -9.87 1.86
N ILE A 112 -6.65 -9.96 0.98
CA ILE A 112 -5.25 -9.69 1.35
C ILE A 112 -5.12 -8.27 1.91
N LEU A 113 -5.64 -7.28 1.19
CA LEU A 113 -5.58 -5.87 1.59
C LEU A 113 -6.25 -5.62 2.94
N ARG A 114 -7.39 -6.25 3.23
CA ARG A 114 -8.08 -6.13 4.53
C ARG A 114 -7.19 -6.56 5.69
N GLY A 115 -6.62 -7.77 5.61
CA GLY A 115 -5.75 -8.29 6.66
C GLY A 115 -4.44 -7.50 6.79
N LEU A 116 -3.85 -7.15 5.65
CA LEU A 116 -2.63 -6.38 5.57
C LEU A 116 -2.77 -4.99 6.20
N HIS A 117 -3.77 -4.21 5.77
CA HIS A 117 -3.96 -2.84 6.23
C HIS A 117 -4.37 -2.78 7.70
N ALA A 118 -5.13 -3.76 8.21
CA ALA A 118 -5.43 -3.85 9.63
C ALA A 118 -4.14 -3.97 10.47
N ARG A 119 -3.21 -4.84 10.05
CA ARG A 119 -1.90 -4.99 10.72
C ARG A 119 -1.01 -3.77 10.53
N TRP A 120 -1.07 -3.14 9.37
CA TRP A 120 -0.25 -1.97 9.05
C TRP A 120 -0.69 -0.74 9.86
N ALA A 121 -1.99 -0.46 9.93
CA ALA A 121 -2.54 0.60 10.76
C ALA A 121 -2.25 0.37 12.26
N ASP A 122 -2.41 -0.86 12.75
CA ASP A 122 -2.04 -1.22 14.12
C ASP A 122 -0.55 -0.96 14.40
N PHE A 123 0.32 -1.34 13.45
CA PHE A 123 1.75 -1.08 13.54
C PHE A 123 2.07 0.43 13.58
N CYS A 124 1.48 1.22 12.69
CA CYS A 124 1.69 2.67 12.65
C CYS A 124 1.18 3.37 13.92
N SER A 125 -0.01 3.00 14.42
CA SER A 125 -0.58 3.60 15.63
C SER A 125 0.20 3.29 16.92
N LYS A 126 0.88 2.14 16.99
CA LYS A 126 1.68 1.73 18.15
C LYS A 126 3.15 2.14 18.04
N CYS A 127 3.62 2.50 16.85
CA CYS A 127 5.00 2.87 16.64
C CYS A 127 5.31 4.24 17.29
N ARG A 128 6.13 4.24 18.33
CA ARG A 128 6.47 5.46 19.09
C ARG A 128 7.18 6.52 18.25
N LEU A 129 8.03 6.07 17.33
CA LEU A 129 8.70 6.90 16.32
C LEU A 129 7.72 7.63 15.38
N LEU A 130 6.51 7.07 15.20
CA LEU A 130 5.45 7.65 14.37
C LEU A 130 4.35 8.35 15.20
N THR A 131 4.48 8.39 16.54
CA THR A 131 3.50 9.03 17.44
C THR A 131 4.09 10.18 18.25
N GLY A 132 5.33 10.59 17.95
CA GLY A 132 6.02 11.71 18.63
C GLY A 132 6.41 11.41 20.08
N LYS A 133 6.47 10.14 20.47
CA LYS A 133 6.94 9.70 21.80
C LYS A 133 8.36 9.14 21.66
N GLU A 134 9.22 9.41 22.64
CA GLU A 134 10.59 8.87 22.69
C GLU A 134 10.61 7.36 22.35
N PRO A 135 11.46 6.92 21.41
CA PRO A 135 11.54 5.51 21.05
C PRO A 135 12.00 4.68 22.25
N THR A 136 11.10 3.85 22.78
CA THR A 136 11.48 2.83 23.77
C THR A 136 12.12 1.58 23.15
N PHE A 137 12.43 1.61 21.84
CA PHE A 137 13.32 0.60 21.27
C PHE A 137 14.75 0.93 21.70
N THR A 138 15.05 0.67 22.97
CA THR A 138 16.42 0.46 23.40
C THR A 138 16.93 -0.74 22.64
N ARG A 139 17.83 -0.47 21.71
CA ARG A 139 18.66 -1.40 20.93
C ARG A 139 19.05 -2.63 21.79
N LYS A 140 18.23 -3.68 21.77
CA LYS A 140 18.57 -5.04 22.21
C LYS A 140 18.47 -5.99 21.01
N CYS A 141 19.28 -5.68 20.01
CA CYS A 141 19.81 -6.63 19.05
C CYS A 141 21.29 -6.30 18.94
N LYS A 142 22.04 -6.66 19.99
CA LYS A 142 23.51 -6.78 19.91
C LYS A 142 23.97 -8.24 20.05
N ASP A 143 23.05 -9.18 20.29
CA ASP A 143 23.37 -10.58 20.57
C ASP A 143 22.42 -11.54 19.81
N LEU A 144 22.33 -11.36 18.49
CA LEU A 144 22.06 -12.47 17.56
C LEU A 144 23.31 -12.69 16.72
#